data_AF-A0A1Y1VP31-F1
#
_entry.id   AF-A0A1Y1VP31-F1
#
_cell.length_a   1.000
_cell.length_b   1.000
_cell.length_c   1.000
_cell.angle_alpha   90.00
_cell.angle_beta   90.00
_cell.angle_gamma   90.00
#
_symmetry.space_group_name_H-M   'P 1'
#
loop_
_entity.id
_entity.type
_entity.pdbx_description
1 polymer ?
#
loop_
_entity_poly.entity_id
_entity_poly.type
_entity_poly.pdbx_seq_one_letter_code
_entity_poly.pdbx_strand_id
1 'polypeptide(L)'
;MDYLSYCNRRVITIKPTVNIVFKRLFGNEKNKDILVHFLNSVLKYYGHSDFNVNNVKFIDEKLRADDLEENFPNADILVSKFKRLTKENDEELVNIEIHVSNVSSRLYRSEFYASRLMTQSVFKGQKYGNIPEIIMLNILDYIMFDDRIGYRYFPRNGLYDKKMNILTDKNGNDIIMDNDDFDFNCQLSTIHFIELPKFKTKNENNNDNNVNNNDILDNSLNNDNKDDDNSDEDLNLWIQFLNNPNDPIFRKEDTKDIYKKARFELLFLQDDEKFEKEYWYRIDSIITEKSIREKSQIKTTFKLFHSNLDSSFIKTLSELPENEINIIDEFLKESERNATYLAEKLNIDANFIYETCDSFKLSYNTSNEDDESKNS
;
A
#
# COMPACT_ATOMS: atom_id res chain seq x y z
N MET A 1 7.92 -22.64 -33.86
CA MET A 1 7.75 -22.68 -32.39
C MET A 1 6.50 -21.89 -32.08
N ASP A 2 5.52 -22.50 -31.41
CA ASP A 2 4.33 -21.76 -30.98
C ASP A 2 4.72 -20.61 -30.07
N TYR A 3 4.19 -19.42 -30.35
CA TYR A 3 4.47 -18.18 -29.62
C TYR A 3 4.15 -18.29 -28.12
N LEU A 4 3.13 -19.08 -27.79
CA LEU A 4 2.76 -19.47 -26.43
C LEU A 4 3.87 -20.29 -25.73
N SER A 5 4.56 -21.17 -26.44
CA SER A 5 5.70 -21.93 -25.91
C SER A 5 6.91 -21.05 -25.62
N TYR A 6 7.09 -19.94 -26.34
CA TYR A 6 8.21 -19.01 -26.13
C TYR A 6 8.00 -18.17 -24.86
N CYS A 7 6.81 -17.62 -24.66
CA CYS A 7 6.49 -16.79 -23.49
C CYS A 7 6.40 -17.60 -22.17
N ASN A 8 6.01 -18.87 -22.26
CA ASN A 8 5.88 -19.75 -21.08
C ASN A 8 7.21 -20.10 -20.42
N ARG A 9 8.34 -20.07 -21.15
CA ARG A 9 9.66 -20.42 -20.60
C ARG A 9 10.43 -19.23 -20.04
N ARG A 10 9.99 -18.00 -20.34
CA ARG A 10 10.69 -16.78 -19.92
C ARG A 10 10.31 -16.35 -18.51
N VAL A 11 11.31 -15.87 -17.80
CA VAL A 11 11.19 -15.29 -16.45
C VAL A 11 11.09 -13.78 -16.57
N ILE A 12 10.05 -13.22 -15.97
CA ILE A 12 9.88 -11.78 -15.83
C ILE A 12 10.74 -11.32 -14.64
N THR A 13 11.65 -10.37 -14.86
CA THR A 13 12.55 -9.82 -13.84
C THR A 13 12.13 -8.44 -13.36
N ILE A 14 11.34 -7.71 -14.15
CA ILE A 14 10.73 -6.44 -13.72
C ILE A 14 9.55 -6.68 -12.79
N LYS A 15 9.45 -5.90 -11.71
CA LYS A 15 8.38 -6.04 -10.73
C LYS A 15 7.12 -5.27 -11.18
N PRO A 16 5.94 -5.93 -11.32
CA PRO A 16 4.70 -5.24 -11.64
C PRO A 16 4.30 -4.17 -10.61
N THR A 17 4.81 -4.28 -9.38
CA THR A 17 4.52 -3.36 -8.29
C THR A 17 5.23 -2.01 -8.40
N VAL A 18 6.27 -1.93 -9.24
CA VAL A 18 6.97 -0.67 -9.51
C VAL A 18 6.06 0.23 -10.33
N ASN A 19 5.85 1.45 -9.87
CA ASN A 19 4.86 2.38 -10.41
C ASN A 19 4.96 2.60 -11.92
N ILE A 20 6.17 2.69 -12.50
CA ILE A 20 6.32 2.86 -13.95
C ILE A 20 5.89 1.61 -14.72
N VAL A 21 6.13 0.41 -14.18
CA VAL A 21 5.71 -0.87 -14.77
C VAL A 21 4.20 -0.99 -14.67
N PHE A 22 3.63 -0.68 -13.50
CA PHE A 22 2.19 -0.68 -13.27
C PHE A 22 1.47 0.28 -14.24
N LYS A 23 1.99 1.51 -14.41
CA LYS A 23 1.47 2.49 -15.38
C LYS A 23 1.51 1.95 -16.82
N ARG A 24 2.60 1.29 -17.24
CA ARG A 24 2.68 0.74 -18.60
C ARG A 24 1.76 -0.47 -18.82
N LEU A 25 1.57 -1.29 -17.79
CA LEU A 25 0.72 -2.47 -17.86
C LEU A 25 -0.76 -2.10 -17.86
N PHE A 26 -1.20 -1.24 -16.93
CA PHE A 26 -2.62 -0.94 -16.71
C PHE A 26 -3.06 0.41 -17.30
N GLY A 27 -2.16 1.38 -17.41
CA GLY A 27 -2.46 2.76 -17.84
C GLY A 27 -2.30 3.01 -19.34
N ASN A 28 -2.09 1.96 -20.15
CA ASN A 28 -1.93 2.08 -21.59
C ASN A 28 -3.25 1.80 -22.32
N GLU A 29 -3.64 2.68 -23.24
CA GLU A 29 -4.81 2.53 -24.14
C GLU A 29 -4.87 1.16 -24.82
N LYS A 30 -3.72 0.58 -25.21
CA LYS A 30 -3.63 -0.75 -25.85
C LYS A 30 -3.93 -1.91 -24.89
N ASN A 31 -3.84 -1.66 -23.58
CA ASN A 31 -3.97 -2.64 -22.50
C ASN A 31 -5.22 -2.40 -21.66
N LYS A 32 -6.21 -1.64 -22.17
CA LYS A 32 -7.47 -1.35 -21.46
C LYS A 32 -8.24 -2.59 -21.02
N ASP A 33 -8.20 -3.66 -21.80
CA ASP A 33 -8.80 -4.95 -21.47
C ASP A 33 -8.18 -5.58 -20.22
N ILE A 34 -6.86 -5.46 -20.03
CA ILE A 34 -6.16 -5.91 -18.83
C ILE A 34 -6.68 -5.14 -17.61
N LEU A 35 -6.76 -3.81 -17.71
CA LEU A 35 -7.28 -2.95 -16.65
C LEU A 35 -8.75 -3.24 -16.32
N VAL A 36 -9.61 -3.39 -17.34
CA VAL A 36 -11.02 -3.75 -17.16
C VAL A 36 -11.16 -5.09 -16.43
N HIS A 37 -10.40 -6.10 -16.85
CA HIS A 37 -10.43 -7.41 -16.19
C HIS A 37 -9.88 -7.35 -14.75
N PHE A 38 -8.85 -6.55 -14.52
CA PHE A 38 -8.29 -6.27 -13.19
C PHE A 38 -9.35 -5.67 -12.26
N LEU A 39 -9.95 -4.54 -12.65
CA LEU A 39 -10.95 -3.85 -11.84
C LEU A 39 -12.16 -4.74 -11.54
N ASN A 40 -12.71 -5.38 -12.57
CA ASN A 40 -13.84 -6.30 -12.40
C ASN A 40 -13.51 -7.46 -11.47
N SER A 41 -12.29 -7.98 -11.50
CA SER A 41 -11.91 -9.10 -10.65
C SER A 41 -11.67 -8.66 -9.21
N VAL A 42 -10.87 -7.60 -9.01
CA VAL A 42 -10.46 -7.15 -7.68
C VAL A 42 -11.65 -6.53 -6.92
N LEU A 43 -12.41 -5.63 -7.53
CA LEU A 43 -13.51 -4.95 -6.82
C LEU A 43 -14.67 -5.91 -6.51
N LYS A 44 -15.02 -6.84 -7.41
CA LYS A 44 -16.01 -7.89 -7.12
C LYS A 44 -15.58 -8.79 -5.98
N TYR A 45 -14.31 -9.18 -5.95
CA TYR A 45 -13.77 -10.03 -4.88
C TYR A 45 -13.85 -9.33 -3.52
N TYR A 46 -13.68 -8.01 -3.50
CA TYR A 46 -13.51 -7.21 -2.29
C TYR A 46 -14.74 -6.38 -1.89
N GLY A 47 -15.95 -6.88 -2.19
CA GLY A 47 -17.20 -6.35 -1.63
C GLY A 47 -18.04 -5.49 -2.57
N HIS A 48 -17.60 -5.28 -3.82
CA HIS A 48 -18.42 -4.65 -4.86
C HIS A 48 -18.93 -5.70 -5.85
N SER A 49 -19.77 -6.64 -5.39
CA SER A 49 -20.23 -7.79 -6.20
C SER A 49 -20.87 -7.41 -7.54
N ASP A 50 -21.52 -6.25 -7.58
CA ASP A 50 -22.20 -5.72 -8.77
C ASP A 50 -21.29 -4.86 -9.67
N PHE A 51 -20.03 -4.64 -9.27
CA PHE A 51 -19.08 -3.85 -10.05
C PHE A 51 -18.79 -4.54 -11.37
N ASN A 52 -19.24 -3.97 -12.49
CA ASN A 52 -19.00 -4.55 -13.81
C ASN A 52 -18.81 -3.44 -14.84
N VAL A 53 -17.60 -3.36 -15.41
CA VAL A 53 -17.24 -2.41 -16.46
C VAL A 53 -16.81 -3.15 -17.72
N ASN A 54 -17.22 -2.64 -18.88
CA ASN A 54 -16.83 -3.21 -20.18
C ASN A 54 -15.78 -2.33 -20.90
N ASN A 55 -15.61 -1.10 -20.43
CA ASN A 55 -14.64 -0.15 -20.96
C ASN A 55 -14.31 0.88 -19.87
N VAL A 56 -13.17 1.55 -20.06
CA VAL A 56 -12.67 2.61 -19.20
C VAL A 56 -12.14 3.75 -20.06
N LYS A 57 -12.29 4.98 -19.57
CA LYS A 57 -11.68 6.17 -20.17
C LYS A 57 -10.63 6.71 -19.23
N PHE A 58 -9.38 6.80 -19.67
CA PHE A 58 -8.36 7.51 -18.90
C PHE A 58 -8.70 9.00 -18.87
N ILE A 59 -8.67 9.56 -17.66
CA ILE A 59 -8.95 10.97 -17.43
C ILE A 59 -7.62 11.76 -17.44
N ASP A 60 -7.62 12.91 -18.12
CA ASP A 60 -6.44 13.71 -18.50
C ASP A 60 -5.68 14.31 -17.30
N GLU A 61 -4.38 14.56 -17.48
CA GLU A 61 -3.44 15.12 -16.50
C GLU A 61 -3.81 16.53 -16.02
N LYS A 62 -4.63 17.27 -16.76
CA LYS A 62 -5.09 18.61 -16.36
C LYS A 62 -6.00 18.62 -15.14
N LEU A 63 -6.65 17.51 -14.80
CA LEU A 63 -7.34 17.34 -13.52
C LEU A 63 -6.35 17.07 -12.37
N ARG A 64 -5.04 16.99 -12.64
CA ARG A 64 -3.97 16.74 -11.66
C ARG A 64 -3.11 17.97 -11.39
N ALA A 65 -3.22 19.01 -12.21
CA ALA A 65 -2.35 20.18 -12.17
C ALA A 65 -3.02 21.38 -11.49
N ASP A 66 -2.57 21.68 -10.27
CA ASP A 66 -2.21 23.03 -9.81
C ASP A 66 -1.17 22.87 -8.68
N ASP A 67 0.04 23.37 -8.94
CA ASP A 67 1.11 23.82 -8.03
C ASP A 67 1.31 23.12 -6.67
N LEU A 68 1.45 21.79 -6.66
CA LEU A 68 2.28 21.13 -5.65
C LEU A 68 3.34 20.32 -6.39
N GLU A 69 4.57 20.82 -6.34
CA GLU A 69 5.78 20.23 -6.90
C GLU A 69 6.11 18.92 -6.17
N GLU A 70 5.28 17.90 -6.34
CA GLU A 70 5.41 16.64 -5.60
C GLU A 70 5.84 15.50 -6.53
N ASN A 71 7.14 15.19 -6.45
CA ASN A 71 7.82 14.04 -7.04
C ASN A 71 7.34 12.69 -6.44
N PHE A 72 6.03 12.43 -6.35
CA PHE A 72 5.56 11.14 -5.87
C PHE A 72 5.15 10.20 -7.01
N PRO A 73 5.64 8.96 -7.00
CA PRO A 73 5.61 8.06 -8.13
C PRO A 73 4.36 7.17 -8.00
N ASN A 74 3.17 7.78 -8.00
CA ASN A 74 1.93 7.02 -7.94
C ASN A 74 1.44 6.74 -9.36
N ALA A 75 0.92 5.53 -9.56
CA ALA A 75 0.30 5.12 -10.81
C ALA A 75 -1.17 5.49 -10.88
N ASP A 76 -1.54 6.77 -10.72
CA ASP A 76 -2.98 7.10 -10.70
C ASP A 76 -3.58 6.89 -12.08
N ILE A 77 -4.31 5.79 -12.18
CA ILE A 77 -5.18 5.45 -13.28
C ILE A 77 -6.56 5.87 -12.82
N LEU A 78 -6.97 7.04 -13.29
CA LEU A 78 -8.32 7.53 -13.09
C LEU A 78 -9.16 7.11 -14.29
N VAL A 79 -10.20 6.33 -14.01
CA VAL A 79 -11.12 5.85 -15.03
C VAL A 79 -12.56 6.17 -14.68
N SER A 80 -13.35 6.56 -15.70
CA SER A 80 -14.80 6.64 -15.58
C SER A 80 -15.48 5.38 -16.11
N LYS A 81 -16.53 4.95 -15.42
CA LYS A 81 -17.44 3.87 -15.82
C LYS A 81 -18.49 4.37 -16.82
N PHE A 82 -18.81 3.54 -17.81
CA PHE A 82 -20.03 3.66 -18.62
C PHE A 82 -20.97 2.50 -18.31
N LYS A 83 -22.02 2.73 -17.53
CA LYS A 83 -23.05 1.72 -17.28
C LYS A 83 -23.96 1.64 -18.51
N ARG A 84 -23.93 0.52 -19.23
CA ARG A 84 -24.68 0.32 -20.50
C ARG A 84 -26.23 0.34 -20.33
N LEU A 85 -26.76 0.51 -19.12
CA LEU A 85 -28.19 0.33 -18.82
C LEU A 85 -28.88 1.53 -18.15
N THR A 86 -28.20 2.64 -17.87
CA THR A 86 -28.82 3.85 -17.32
C THR A 86 -28.33 5.07 -18.10
N LYS A 87 -29.27 5.98 -18.42
CA LYS A 87 -29.02 7.21 -19.16
C LYS A 87 -27.91 8.03 -18.47
N GLU A 88 -26.86 8.34 -19.21
CA GLU A 88 -25.95 9.53 -19.13
C GLU A 88 -25.39 10.01 -17.76
N ASN A 89 -25.73 9.43 -16.60
CA ASN A 89 -25.41 10.00 -15.28
C ASN A 89 -24.82 9.04 -14.23
N ASP A 90 -24.59 7.75 -14.53
CA ASP A 90 -23.90 6.83 -13.60
C ASP A 90 -22.40 6.77 -13.94
N GLU A 91 -21.70 7.91 -13.82
CA GLU A 91 -20.24 7.93 -13.85
C GLU A 91 -19.72 7.53 -12.45
N GLU A 92 -19.02 6.41 -12.35
CA GLU A 92 -18.19 6.07 -11.18
C GLU A 92 -16.75 6.39 -11.55
N LEU A 93 -16.03 7.07 -10.66
CA LEU A 93 -14.61 7.36 -10.80
C LEU A 93 -13.82 6.34 -9.99
N VAL A 94 -12.96 5.58 -10.67
CA VAL A 94 -12.03 4.67 -10.00
C VAL A 94 -10.62 5.22 -10.13
N ASN A 95 -9.98 5.48 -9.00
CA ASN A 95 -8.60 5.91 -8.90
C ASN A 95 -7.77 4.77 -8.32
N ILE A 96 -6.85 4.23 -9.11
CA ILE A 96 -5.98 3.12 -8.69
C ILE A 96 -4.61 3.67 -8.38
N GLU A 97 -4.06 3.39 -7.20
CA GLU A 97 -2.71 3.77 -6.82
C GLU A 97 -1.91 2.55 -6.38
N ILE A 98 -0.63 2.51 -6.76
CA ILE A 98 0.32 1.53 -6.24
C ILE A 98 1.44 2.21 -5.46
N HIS A 99 1.76 1.64 -4.31
CA HIS A 99 2.68 2.23 -3.35
C HIS A 99 3.74 1.23 -2.93
N VAL A 100 5.00 1.57 -3.20
CA VAL A 100 6.16 0.71 -2.91
C VAL A 100 6.83 0.97 -1.56
N SER A 101 6.42 2.01 -0.83
CA SER A 101 7.06 2.37 0.45
C SER A 101 6.06 2.98 1.42
N ASN A 102 6.17 2.67 2.72
CA ASN A 102 5.30 3.21 3.76
C ASN A 102 5.63 4.68 4.04
N VAL A 103 4.71 5.60 3.79
CA VAL A 103 4.85 7.03 4.14
C VAL A 103 3.70 7.36 5.08
N SER A 104 4.02 7.94 6.24
CA SER A 104 3.15 8.13 7.41
C SER A 104 1.91 9.02 7.20
N SER A 105 1.62 9.41 5.96
CA SER A 105 0.45 10.21 5.59
C SER A 105 -0.47 9.54 4.56
N ARG A 106 -0.26 8.26 4.21
CA ARG A 106 -0.95 7.65 3.06
C ARG A 106 -2.48 7.62 3.17
N LEU A 107 -3.03 7.31 4.34
CA LEU A 107 -4.48 7.35 4.54
C LEU A 107 -5.02 8.77 4.29
N TYR A 108 -4.39 9.78 4.91
CA TYR A 108 -4.74 11.19 4.72
C TYR A 108 -4.57 11.65 3.28
N ARG A 109 -3.55 11.14 2.59
CA ARG A 109 -3.30 11.41 1.18
C ARG A 109 -4.44 10.84 0.33
N SER A 110 -4.79 9.57 0.48
CA SER A 110 -5.90 8.96 -0.27
C SER A 110 -7.22 9.70 -0.02
N GLU A 111 -7.51 10.12 1.22
CA GLU A 111 -8.69 10.92 1.56
C GLU A 111 -8.65 12.31 0.89
N PHE A 112 -7.50 12.99 0.94
CA PHE A 112 -7.30 14.27 0.28
C PHE A 112 -7.53 14.17 -1.24
N TYR A 113 -6.97 13.15 -1.89
CA TYR A 113 -7.17 12.92 -3.32
C TYR A 113 -8.62 12.61 -3.66
N ALA A 114 -9.31 11.78 -2.86
CA ALA A 114 -10.73 11.52 -3.03
C ALA A 114 -11.54 12.83 -2.98
N SER A 115 -11.28 13.69 -1.98
CA SER A 115 -11.96 14.99 -1.84
C SER A 115 -11.72 15.92 -3.04
N ARG A 116 -10.52 15.85 -3.63
CA ARG A 116 -10.14 16.64 -4.80
C ARG A 116 -10.86 16.16 -6.06
N LEU A 117 -10.93 14.84 -6.27
CA LEU A 117 -11.69 14.25 -7.35
C LEU A 117 -13.19 14.57 -7.24
N MET A 118 -13.76 14.56 -6.03
CA MET A 118 -15.16 14.99 -5.80
C MET A 118 -15.35 16.43 -6.27
N THR A 119 -14.48 17.33 -5.81
CA THR A 119 -14.56 18.76 -6.11
C THR A 119 -14.48 19.02 -7.62
N GLN A 120 -13.57 18.33 -8.30
CA GLN A 120 -13.38 18.47 -9.74
C GLN A 120 -14.53 17.89 -10.58
N SER A 121 -15.29 16.96 -10.00
CA SER A 121 -16.47 16.36 -10.64
C SER A 121 -17.73 17.22 -10.52
N VAL A 122 -17.67 18.35 -9.79
CA VAL A 122 -18.79 19.27 -9.59
C VAL A 122 -18.65 20.50 -10.49
N PHE A 123 -19.63 20.71 -11.36
CA PHE A 123 -19.74 21.91 -12.18
C PHE A 123 -20.73 22.93 -11.57
N LYS A 124 -20.54 24.22 -11.90
CA LYS A 124 -21.43 25.29 -11.42
C LYS A 124 -22.88 25.03 -11.85
N GLY A 125 -23.78 24.90 -10.87
CA GLY A 125 -25.21 24.64 -11.11
C GLY A 125 -25.58 23.16 -11.21
N GLN A 126 -24.62 22.23 -11.08
CA GLN A 126 -24.90 20.79 -10.96
C GLN A 126 -25.57 20.48 -9.62
N LYS A 127 -26.54 19.56 -9.64
CA LYS A 127 -27.15 19.03 -8.41
C LYS A 127 -26.13 18.13 -7.70
N TYR A 128 -25.99 18.26 -6.38
CA TYR A 128 -25.06 17.42 -5.61
C TYR A 128 -25.39 15.93 -5.64
N GLY A 129 -26.64 15.55 -5.91
CA GLY A 129 -27.02 14.14 -6.14
C GLY A 129 -26.43 13.55 -7.43
N ASN A 130 -25.79 14.36 -8.28
CA ASN A 130 -25.12 13.91 -9.50
C ASN A 130 -23.58 13.86 -9.32
N ILE A 131 -23.06 13.91 -8.09
CA ILE A 131 -21.64 13.70 -7.83
C ILE A 131 -21.35 12.21 -8.06
N PRO A 132 -20.35 11.86 -8.89
CA PRO A 132 -19.99 10.47 -9.11
C PRO A 132 -19.45 9.83 -7.83
N GLU A 133 -19.76 8.55 -7.62
CA GLU A 133 -19.09 7.76 -6.58
C GLU A 133 -17.60 7.63 -6.92
N ILE A 134 -16.74 7.71 -5.89
CA ILE A 134 -15.28 7.64 -6.04
C ILE A 134 -14.72 6.42 -5.33
N ILE A 135 -14.12 5.50 -6.09
CA ILE A 135 -13.44 4.33 -5.56
C ILE A 135 -11.93 4.58 -5.60
N MET A 136 -11.31 4.70 -4.43
CA MET A 136 -9.86 4.78 -4.30
C MET A 136 -9.31 3.37 -4.05
N LEU A 137 -8.56 2.80 -4.99
CA LEU A 137 -7.95 1.48 -4.87
C LEU A 137 -6.45 1.59 -4.61
N ASN A 138 -6.03 1.51 -3.35
CA ASN A 138 -4.63 1.58 -2.95
C ASN A 138 -4.03 0.17 -2.82
N ILE A 139 -3.05 -0.14 -3.66
CA ILE A 139 -2.30 -1.40 -3.65
C ILE A 139 -0.93 -1.11 -3.01
N LEU A 140 -0.59 -1.82 -1.94
CA LEU A 140 0.59 -1.58 -1.13
C LEU A 140 1.56 -2.76 -1.25
N ASP A 141 2.82 -2.52 -1.64
CA ASP A 141 3.90 -3.53 -1.63
C ASP A 141 4.68 -3.50 -0.30
N TYR A 142 4.00 -3.17 0.79
CA TYR A 142 4.53 -3.11 2.15
C TYR A 142 3.37 -3.34 3.16
N ILE A 143 3.71 -3.65 4.41
CA ILE A 143 2.74 -3.81 5.51
C ILE A 143 2.48 -2.44 6.15
N MET A 144 1.23 -2.01 6.14
CA MET A 144 0.74 -0.77 6.74
C MET A 144 0.02 -1.01 8.07
N PHE A 145 -0.70 -2.13 8.20
CA PHE A 145 -1.47 -2.44 9.40
C PHE A 145 -0.88 -3.68 10.08
N ASP A 146 -0.65 -3.62 11.40
CA ASP A 146 0.08 -4.65 12.18
C ASP A 146 -0.73 -5.92 12.49
N ASP A 147 -1.72 -6.24 11.66
CA ASP A 147 -2.54 -7.44 11.76
C ASP A 147 -2.43 -8.31 10.50
N ARG A 148 -3.08 -9.48 10.52
CA ARG A 148 -3.01 -10.43 9.40
C ARG A 148 -3.94 -10.10 8.24
N ILE A 149 -4.79 -9.08 8.36
CA ILE A 149 -5.81 -8.77 7.36
C ILE A 149 -5.13 -8.09 6.17
N GLY A 150 -5.14 -8.76 5.02
CA GLY A 150 -4.52 -8.29 3.78
C GLY A 150 -5.30 -7.19 3.04
N TYR A 151 -6.60 -7.08 3.31
CA TYR A 151 -7.48 -6.15 2.62
C TYR A 151 -8.38 -5.39 3.60
N ARG A 152 -8.47 -4.07 3.42
CA ARG A 152 -9.37 -3.18 4.16
C ARG A 152 -10.08 -2.25 3.22
N TYR A 153 -11.33 -1.91 3.55
CA TYR A 153 -12.02 -0.80 2.91
C TYR A 153 -12.73 0.08 3.93
N PHE A 154 -12.79 1.35 3.58
CA PHE A 154 -13.41 2.40 4.37
C PHE A 154 -14.48 3.06 3.50
N PRO A 155 -15.75 2.64 3.62
CA PRO A 155 -16.83 3.30 2.92
C PRO A 155 -17.12 4.63 3.60
N ARG A 156 -17.07 5.72 2.83
CA ARG A 156 -17.59 7.02 3.22
C ARG A 156 -19.04 7.10 2.78
N ASN A 157 -19.89 6.42 3.53
CA ASN A 157 -21.32 6.67 3.48
C ASN A 157 -21.57 8.04 4.09
N GLY A 158 -22.63 8.74 3.67
CA GLY A 158 -23.12 9.91 4.41
C GLY A 158 -23.31 9.60 5.91
N LEU A 159 -23.57 10.62 6.71
CA LEU A 159 -23.82 10.56 8.18
C LEU A 159 -25.05 9.68 8.55
N TYR A 160 -25.05 8.41 8.16
CA TYR A 160 -26.14 7.48 8.34
C TYR A 160 -25.67 6.35 9.24
N ASP A 161 -25.84 6.58 10.54
CA ASP A 161 -26.07 5.50 11.49
C ASP A 161 -27.58 5.27 11.51
N LYS A 162 -28.06 4.02 11.46
CA LYS A 162 -29.49 3.73 11.66
C LYS A 162 -30.01 4.26 13.01
N LYS A 163 -29.13 4.53 13.97
CA LYS A 163 -29.43 5.23 15.24
C LYS A 163 -29.50 6.76 15.14
N MET A 164 -28.99 7.37 14.07
CA MET A 164 -29.05 8.84 13.84
C MET A 164 -30.42 9.32 13.32
N ASN A 165 -31.37 8.41 13.10
CA ASN A 165 -32.76 8.75 12.75
C ASN A 165 -33.54 9.37 13.91
N ILE A 166 -32.92 9.48 15.09
CA ILE A 166 -33.48 10.12 16.27
C ILE A 166 -32.52 11.24 16.68
N LEU A 167 -32.91 12.49 16.43
CA LEU A 167 -32.21 13.66 16.93
C LEU A 167 -32.94 14.18 18.17
N THR A 168 -32.25 14.40 19.27
CA THR A 168 -32.89 15.02 20.44
C THR A 168 -32.78 16.54 20.33
N ASP A 169 -33.91 17.25 20.39
CA ASP A 169 -33.90 18.70 20.44
C ASP A 169 -33.32 19.22 21.77
N LYS A 170 -33.05 20.54 21.84
CA LYS A 170 -32.54 21.20 23.06
C LYS A 170 -33.46 21.06 24.29
N ASN A 171 -34.70 20.62 24.10
CA ASN A 171 -35.68 20.41 25.15
C ASN A 171 -35.84 18.92 25.52
N GLY A 172 -35.05 18.03 24.92
CA GLY A 172 -35.11 16.59 25.20
C GLY A 172 -36.12 15.81 24.35
N ASN A 173 -36.72 16.41 23.32
CA ASN A 173 -37.69 15.73 22.47
C ASN A 173 -37.00 15.00 21.32
N ASP A 174 -37.38 13.75 21.09
CA ASP A 174 -36.93 12.98 19.94
C ASP A 174 -37.59 13.51 18.64
N ILE A 175 -36.76 13.86 17.68
CA ILE A 175 -37.11 14.21 16.31
C ILE A 175 -36.80 12.99 15.45
N ILE A 176 -37.85 12.32 14.98
CA ILE A 176 -37.75 11.19 14.05
C ILE A 176 -37.80 11.76 12.64
N MET A 177 -36.77 11.51 11.84
CA MET A 177 -36.77 11.88 10.43
C MET A 177 -37.46 10.80 9.60
N ASP A 178 -38.53 11.15 8.87
CA ASP A 178 -39.24 10.24 7.96
C ASP A 178 -38.32 9.82 6.80
N ASN A 179 -38.21 8.51 6.58
CA ASN A 179 -37.18 7.88 5.73
C ASN A 179 -37.61 7.62 4.29
N ASP A 180 -38.80 8.05 3.89
CA ASP A 180 -39.41 7.55 2.64
C ASP A 180 -39.00 8.36 1.38
N ASP A 181 -38.44 9.57 1.53
CA ASP A 181 -38.13 10.48 0.42
C ASP A 181 -36.64 10.85 0.26
N PHE A 182 -35.75 10.36 1.13
CA PHE A 182 -34.31 10.66 1.04
C PHE A 182 -33.50 9.44 0.58
N ASP A 183 -32.99 9.53 -0.65
CA ASP A 183 -32.03 8.60 -1.22
C ASP A 183 -30.66 8.78 -0.55
N PHE A 184 -30.51 8.30 0.69
CA PHE A 184 -29.28 8.39 1.49
C PHE A 184 -28.19 7.41 1.06
N ASN A 185 -28.39 6.68 -0.04
CA ASN A 185 -27.40 5.77 -0.62
C ASN A 185 -26.27 6.50 -1.39
N CYS A 186 -25.92 7.71 -0.96
CA CYS A 186 -24.76 8.43 -1.44
C CYS A 186 -23.49 7.78 -0.88
N GLN A 187 -23.01 6.72 -1.53
CA GLN A 187 -21.62 6.31 -1.44
C GLN A 187 -20.78 7.41 -2.08
N LEU A 188 -20.31 8.35 -1.26
CA LEU A 188 -19.53 9.49 -1.73
C LEU A 188 -18.16 9.01 -2.22
N SER A 189 -17.49 8.20 -1.40
CA SER A 189 -16.26 7.53 -1.77
C SER A 189 -16.03 6.26 -0.98
N THR A 190 -15.35 5.29 -1.57
CA THR A 190 -14.86 4.11 -0.87
C THR A 190 -13.35 4.02 -1.05
N ILE A 191 -12.60 3.92 0.06
CA ILE A 191 -11.15 3.78 0.02
C ILE A 191 -10.75 2.36 0.39
N HIS A 192 -10.10 1.69 -0.55
CA HIS A 192 -9.58 0.34 -0.43
C HIS A 192 -8.06 0.35 -0.21
N PHE A 193 -7.59 -0.55 0.64
CA PHE A 193 -6.18 -0.87 0.85
C PHE A 193 -5.98 -2.37 0.69
N ILE A 194 -5.04 -2.76 -0.19
CA ILE A 194 -4.63 -4.15 -0.43
C ILE A 194 -3.13 -4.26 -0.15
N GLU A 195 -2.74 -4.95 0.91
CA GLU A 195 -1.35 -5.15 1.30
C GLU A 195 -0.78 -6.43 0.68
N LEU A 196 -0.18 -6.31 -0.50
CA LEU A 196 0.36 -7.42 -1.28
C LEU A 196 1.24 -8.39 -0.48
N PRO A 197 2.14 -7.95 0.44
CA PRO A 197 2.97 -8.85 1.23
C PRO A 197 2.17 -9.86 2.08
N LYS A 198 0.95 -9.51 2.51
CA LYS A 198 0.09 -10.38 3.32
C LYS A 198 -0.55 -11.53 2.53
N PHE A 199 -0.43 -11.49 1.19
CA PHE A 199 -0.94 -12.53 0.29
C PHE A 199 0.19 -13.37 -0.36
N LYS A 200 1.44 -13.20 0.10
CA LYS A 200 2.54 -14.07 -0.33
C LYS A 200 2.39 -15.38 0.45
N THR A 201 2.19 -16.49 -0.25
CA THR A 201 2.24 -17.82 0.36
C THR A 201 3.57 -17.99 1.08
N LYS A 202 3.52 -18.38 2.36
CA LYS A 202 4.73 -18.77 3.08
C LYS A 202 5.31 -19.99 2.35
N ASN A 203 6.38 -19.80 1.59
CA ASN A 203 7.17 -20.93 1.13
C ASN A 203 7.74 -21.61 2.38
N GLU A 204 7.33 -22.85 2.65
CA GLU A 204 7.88 -23.67 3.75
C GLU A 204 9.38 -23.99 3.59
N ASN A 205 10.07 -23.45 2.58
CA ASN A 205 11.46 -23.77 2.25
C ASN A 205 12.37 -22.55 2.02
N ASN A 206 12.15 -21.43 2.70
CA ASN A 206 13.19 -20.40 2.85
C ASN A 206 13.40 -20.11 4.33
N ASN A 207 14.57 -20.49 4.85
CA ASN A 207 15.13 -19.97 6.09
C ASN A 207 15.48 -18.49 5.93
N ASP A 208 14.46 -17.64 5.77
CA ASP A 208 14.60 -16.21 6.08
C ASP A 208 14.30 -16.06 7.58
N ASN A 209 15.33 -16.36 8.38
CA ASN A 209 15.36 -15.97 9.78
C ASN A 209 15.37 -14.44 9.85
N ASN A 210 14.20 -13.83 9.97
CA ASN A 210 13.98 -12.61 10.75
C ASN A 210 12.47 -12.32 10.88
N VAL A 211 11.80 -13.14 11.70
CA VAL A 211 10.64 -12.70 12.48
C VAL A 211 10.78 -13.34 13.85
N ASN A 212 11.57 -12.71 14.73
CA ASN A 212 11.46 -12.94 16.16
C ASN A 212 10.20 -12.23 16.63
N ASN A 213 9.12 -12.98 16.83
CA ASN A 213 8.03 -12.57 17.71
C ASN A 213 7.75 -13.73 18.67
N ASN A 214 8.54 -13.75 19.75
CA ASN A 214 8.11 -14.38 20.99
C ASN A 214 7.29 -13.37 21.77
N ASP A 215 6.17 -13.87 22.29
CA ASP A 215 5.39 -13.37 23.42
C ASP A 215 4.51 -12.15 23.17
N ILE A 216 3.19 -12.40 23.02
CA ILE A 216 2.22 -12.16 24.10
C ILE A 216 1.11 -13.22 23.93
N LEU A 217 1.15 -14.18 24.84
CA LEU A 217 0.03 -15.05 25.18
C LEU A 217 -0.70 -14.37 26.34
N ASP A 218 -1.96 -13.97 26.15
CA ASP A 218 -2.87 -13.97 27.29
C ASP A 218 -4.30 -14.37 26.87
N ASN A 219 -4.84 -15.24 27.72
CA ASN A 219 -6.00 -16.09 27.54
C ASN A 219 -7.29 -15.39 27.97
N SER A 220 -8.34 -15.54 27.16
CA SER A 220 -9.76 -15.44 27.54
C SER A 220 -10.57 -15.62 26.24
N LEU A 221 -11.22 -16.74 25.89
CA LEU A 221 -11.96 -17.76 26.65
C LEU A 221 -11.94 -19.11 25.91
N ASN A 222 -11.90 -20.20 26.69
CA ASN A 222 -12.07 -21.59 26.25
C ASN A 222 -13.50 -21.88 25.76
N ASN A 223 -13.66 -22.57 24.63
CA ASN A 223 -14.05 -24.00 24.61
C ASN A 223 -14.30 -24.47 23.17
N ASP A 224 -13.48 -25.43 22.77
CA ASP A 224 -13.84 -26.67 22.06
C ASP A 224 -14.95 -26.59 21.01
N ASN A 225 -14.56 -26.45 19.75
CA ASN A 225 -14.70 -27.54 18.79
C ASN A 225 -13.76 -27.32 17.61
N LYS A 226 -13.18 -28.44 17.15
CA LYS A 226 -12.37 -28.55 15.94
C LYS A 226 -13.12 -27.96 14.77
N ASP A 227 -12.61 -26.89 14.19
CA ASP A 227 -12.80 -26.61 12.77
C ASP A 227 -11.44 -26.24 12.18
N ASP A 228 -11.16 -27.00 11.13
CA ASP A 228 -9.98 -27.01 10.28
C ASP A 228 -10.05 -25.77 9.38
N ASP A 229 -9.86 -24.57 9.94
CA ASP A 229 -9.87 -23.31 9.16
C ASP A 229 -8.50 -23.08 8.50
N ASN A 230 -8.12 -24.02 7.63
CA ASN A 230 -7.41 -23.68 6.40
C ASN A 230 -8.46 -23.19 5.39
N SER A 231 -9.04 -22.02 5.66
CA SER A 231 -9.68 -21.25 4.59
C SER A 231 -8.56 -20.55 3.82
N ASP A 232 -7.90 -21.30 2.94
CA ASP A 232 -7.38 -20.74 1.71
C ASP A 232 -8.58 -20.11 0.99
N GLU A 233 -8.95 -18.88 1.37
CA GLU A 233 -9.77 -18.01 0.52
C GLU A 233 -9.07 -17.98 -0.84
N ASP A 234 -9.74 -18.52 -1.88
CA ASP A 234 -9.24 -18.57 -3.26
C ASP A 234 -8.70 -17.18 -3.65
N LEU A 235 -7.39 -17.00 -3.50
CA LEU A 235 -6.75 -15.70 -3.63
C LEU A 235 -7.05 -15.14 -5.01
N ASN A 236 -7.50 -13.87 -5.05
CA ASN A 236 -7.73 -13.20 -6.31
C ASN A 236 -6.49 -13.29 -7.21
N LEU A 237 -6.64 -13.89 -8.39
CA LEU A 237 -5.52 -14.18 -9.30
C LEU A 237 -4.73 -12.94 -9.74
N TRP A 238 -5.31 -11.74 -9.73
CA TRP A 238 -4.53 -10.52 -10.00
C TRP A 238 -3.63 -10.13 -8.82
N ILE A 239 -4.07 -10.38 -7.58
CA ILE A 239 -3.23 -10.17 -6.41
C ILE A 239 -2.05 -11.15 -6.43
N GLN A 240 -2.31 -12.42 -6.76
CA GLN A 240 -1.24 -13.40 -7.00
C GLN A 240 -0.33 -12.98 -8.15
N PHE A 241 -0.88 -12.45 -9.25
CA PHE A 241 -0.11 -11.98 -10.41
C PHE A 241 0.82 -10.82 -10.08
N LEU A 242 0.35 -9.83 -9.31
CA LEU A 242 1.18 -8.69 -8.90
C LEU A 242 2.32 -9.13 -7.98
N ASN A 243 2.07 -10.09 -7.08
CA ASN A 243 3.07 -10.67 -6.20
C ASN A 243 4.11 -11.51 -6.93
N ASN A 244 3.65 -12.38 -7.85
CA ASN A 244 4.50 -13.28 -8.59
C ASN A 244 3.92 -13.55 -9.98
N PRO A 245 4.25 -12.72 -10.99
CA PRO A 245 3.74 -12.94 -12.35
C PRO A 245 4.31 -14.23 -12.94
N ASN A 246 5.41 -14.77 -12.39
CA ASN A 246 6.08 -16.01 -12.76
C ASN A 246 5.52 -17.26 -12.08
N ASP A 247 4.44 -17.15 -11.31
CA ASP A 247 3.76 -18.32 -10.75
C ASP A 247 3.35 -19.29 -11.89
N PRO A 248 3.59 -20.61 -11.74
CA PRO A 248 3.19 -21.61 -12.73
C PRO A 248 1.73 -21.51 -13.17
N ILE A 249 0.81 -21.05 -12.31
CA ILE A 249 -0.61 -20.88 -12.64
C ILE A 249 -0.83 -19.96 -13.83
N PHE A 250 0.07 -19.00 -14.10
CA PHE A 250 -0.05 -18.06 -15.21
C PHE A 250 0.59 -18.57 -16.51
N ARG A 251 1.14 -19.79 -16.50
CA ARG A 251 1.80 -20.43 -17.66
C ARG A 251 1.06 -21.67 -18.16
N LYS A 252 0.00 -22.09 -17.45
CA LYS A 252 -0.78 -23.25 -17.85
C LYS A 252 -1.60 -22.94 -19.11
N GLU A 253 -1.99 -23.99 -19.81
CA GLU A 253 -2.77 -23.86 -21.04
C GLU A 253 -4.19 -23.33 -20.77
N ASP A 254 -4.78 -23.76 -19.66
CA ASP A 254 -6.11 -23.38 -19.18
C ASP A 254 -6.18 -22.00 -18.49
N THR A 255 -5.03 -21.36 -18.23
CA THR A 255 -5.00 -19.98 -17.73
C THR A 255 -5.74 -19.06 -18.69
N LYS A 256 -6.63 -18.20 -18.17
CA LYS A 256 -7.31 -17.18 -18.99
C LYS A 256 -6.30 -16.34 -19.79
N ASP A 257 -6.59 -16.11 -21.07
CA ASP A 257 -5.69 -15.44 -22.00
C ASP A 257 -5.30 -14.02 -21.56
N ILE A 258 -6.14 -13.37 -20.76
CA ILE A 258 -5.84 -12.03 -20.24
C ILE A 258 -4.60 -12.00 -19.33
N TYR A 259 -4.37 -13.05 -18.53
CA TYR A 259 -3.14 -13.16 -17.71
C TYR A 259 -1.92 -13.48 -18.58
N LYS A 260 -2.09 -14.31 -19.62
CA LYS A 260 -1.04 -14.59 -20.60
C LYS A 260 -0.66 -13.31 -21.35
N LYS A 261 -1.64 -12.48 -21.74
CA LYS A 261 -1.44 -11.16 -22.34
C LYS A 261 -0.68 -10.24 -21.38
N ALA A 262 -1.09 -10.15 -20.12
CA ALA A 262 -0.39 -9.34 -19.12
C ALA A 262 1.07 -9.79 -18.90
N ARG A 263 1.34 -11.10 -18.85
CA ARG A 263 2.73 -11.63 -18.84
C ARG A 263 3.51 -11.20 -20.08
N PHE A 264 2.88 -11.28 -21.25
CA PHE A 264 3.51 -10.90 -22.50
C PHE A 264 3.91 -9.42 -22.51
N GLU A 265 3.01 -8.52 -22.06
CA GLU A 265 3.31 -7.09 -21.94
C GLU A 265 4.50 -6.82 -21.00
N LEU A 266 4.61 -7.54 -19.89
CA LEU A 266 5.77 -7.43 -18.99
C LEU A 266 7.08 -7.89 -19.64
N LEU A 267 7.05 -9.01 -20.37
CA LEU A 267 8.22 -9.49 -21.12
C LEU A 267 8.62 -8.51 -22.23
N PHE A 268 7.63 -7.93 -22.92
CA PHE A 268 7.87 -6.94 -23.97
C PHE A 268 8.51 -5.66 -23.40
N LEU A 269 8.00 -5.16 -22.27
CA LEU A 269 8.59 -4.01 -21.57
C LEU A 269 10.02 -4.30 -21.12
N GLN A 270 10.28 -5.50 -20.60
CA GLN A 270 11.61 -5.90 -20.16
C GLN A 270 12.63 -5.96 -21.30
N ASP A 271 12.20 -6.28 -22.53
CA ASP A 271 13.07 -6.33 -23.71
C ASP A 271 13.34 -4.95 -24.33
N ASP A 272 12.64 -3.91 -23.89
CA ASP A 272 12.86 -2.53 -24.34
C ASP A 272 14.05 -1.91 -23.59
N GLU A 273 15.17 -1.72 -24.29
CA GLU A 273 16.42 -1.19 -23.73
C GLU A 273 16.25 0.19 -23.06
N LYS A 274 15.35 1.03 -23.59
CA LYS A 274 15.08 2.36 -23.01
C LYS A 274 14.30 2.21 -21.71
N PHE A 275 13.30 1.34 -21.70
CA PHE A 275 12.51 1.06 -20.49
C PHE A 275 13.34 0.36 -19.41
N GLU A 276 14.24 -0.55 -19.79
CA GLU A 276 15.14 -1.22 -18.83
C GLU A 276 15.98 -0.20 -18.05
N LYS A 277 16.56 0.80 -18.74
CA LYS A 277 17.30 1.89 -18.08
C LYS A 277 16.41 2.73 -17.17
N GLU A 278 15.20 3.06 -17.63
CA GLU A 278 14.19 3.79 -16.83
C GLU A 278 13.81 3.02 -15.56
N TYR A 279 13.64 1.70 -15.67
CA TYR A 279 13.33 0.80 -14.57
C TYR A 279 14.42 0.75 -13.52
N TRP A 280 15.68 0.52 -13.91
CA TRP A 280 16.78 0.45 -12.95
C TRP A 280 17.03 1.79 -12.25
N TYR A 281 16.97 2.90 -13.00
CA TYR A 281 17.02 4.23 -12.38
C TYR A 281 15.92 4.42 -11.33
N ARG A 282 14.69 3.96 -11.63
CA ARG A 282 13.59 4.05 -10.68
C ARG A 282 13.79 3.16 -9.45
N ILE A 283 14.34 1.96 -9.61
CA ILE A 283 14.70 1.07 -8.48
C ILE A 283 15.72 1.75 -7.58
N ASP A 284 16.79 2.32 -8.13
CA ASP A 284 17.82 3.03 -7.36
C ASP A 284 17.23 4.24 -6.60
N SER A 285 16.32 4.98 -7.24
CA SER A 285 15.58 6.07 -6.61
C SER A 285 14.76 5.58 -5.40
N ILE A 286 14.03 4.46 -5.54
CA ILE A 286 13.22 3.88 -4.44
C ILE A 286 14.12 3.47 -3.27
N ILE A 287 15.24 2.81 -3.55
CA ILE A 287 16.21 2.38 -2.52
C ILE A 287 16.76 3.61 -1.79
N THR A 288 17.14 4.64 -2.54
CA THR A 288 17.67 5.90 -1.98
C THR A 288 16.64 6.60 -1.12
N GLU A 289 15.41 6.78 -1.62
CA GLU A 289 14.29 7.39 -0.88
C GLU A 289 14.03 6.65 0.45
N LYS A 290 14.04 5.31 0.42
CA LYS A 290 13.85 4.48 1.61
C LYS A 290 14.99 4.70 2.62
N SER A 291 16.24 4.67 2.18
CA SER A 291 17.41 4.88 3.05
C SER A 291 17.42 6.27 3.70
N ILE A 292 17.10 7.32 2.92
CA ILE A 292 17.01 8.69 3.44
C ILE A 292 15.93 8.78 4.53
N ARG A 293 14.78 8.14 4.31
CA ARG A 293 13.68 8.13 5.29
C ARG A 293 14.07 7.42 6.58
N GLU A 294 14.62 6.20 6.49
CA GLU A 294 15.07 5.44 7.66
C GLU A 294 16.08 6.24 8.49
N LYS A 295 17.07 6.85 7.84
CA LYS A 295 18.03 7.77 8.49
C LYS A 295 17.32 8.94 9.18
N SER A 296 16.34 9.57 8.54
CA SER A 296 15.56 10.66 9.14
C SER A 296 14.78 10.21 10.39
N GLN A 297 14.17 9.02 10.34
CA GLN A 297 13.41 8.44 11.45
C GLN A 297 14.31 8.11 12.65
N ILE A 298 15.51 7.56 12.40
CA ILE A 298 16.53 7.33 13.44
C ILE A 298 16.97 8.64 14.07
N LYS A 299 17.33 9.64 13.27
CA LYS A 299 17.74 10.95 13.80
C LYS A 299 16.64 11.60 14.64
N THR A 300 15.39 11.42 14.24
CA THR A 300 14.22 11.91 14.98
C THR A 300 14.07 11.17 16.31
N THR A 301 14.21 9.84 16.30
CA THR A 301 14.16 9.01 17.51
C THR A 301 15.26 9.39 18.51
N PHE A 302 16.49 9.58 18.04
CA PHE A 302 17.59 10.13 18.85
C PHE A 302 17.21 11.49 19.48
N LYS A 303 16.61 12.40 18.71
CA LYS A 303 16.16 13.71 19.20
C LYS A 303 15.12 13.57 20.31
N LEU A 304 14.18 12.63 20.17
CA LEU A 304 13.13 12.39 21.15
C LEU A 304 13.72 11.89 22.48
N PHE A 305 14.64 10.91 22.44
CA PHE A 305 15.36 10.44 23.63
C PHE A 305 16.21 11.55 24.25
N HIS A 306 16.94 12.32 23.45
CA HIS A 306 17.73 13.45 23.94
C HIS A 306 16.87 14.55 24.60
N SER A 307 15.58 14.61 24.28
CA SER A 307 14.62 15.52 24.90
C SER A 307 14.05 14.98 26.23
N ASN A 308 14.57 13.86 26.74
CA ASN A 308 14.13 13.17 27.95
C ASN A 308 12.64 12.78 27.94
N LEU A 309 12.09 12.47 26.77
CA LEU A 309 10.75 11.88 26.68
C LEU A 309 10.79 10.42 27.14
N ASP A 310 9.69 9.97 27.74
CA ASP A 310 9.56 8.59 28.21
C ASP A 310 9.57 7.59 27.04
N SER A 311 10.24 6.45 27.22
CA SER A 311 10.38 5.42 26.17
C SER A 311 9.02 4.92 25.66
N SER A 312 8.01 4.78 26.54
CA SER A 312 6.66 4.38 26.13
C SER A 312 5.99 5.44 25.24
N PHE A 313 6.26 6.71 25.48
CA PHE A 313 5.75 7.82 24.67
C PHE A 313 6.53 7.96 23.35
N ILE A 314 7.83 7.67 23.34
CA ILE A 314 8.62 7.66 22.11
C ILE A 314 8.12 6.57 21.16
N LYS A 315 7.74 5.40 21.69
CA LYS A 315 7.15 4.30 20.89
C LYS A 315 5.84 4.69 20.21
N THR A 316 5.10 5.67 20.71
CA THR A 316 3.86 6.16 20.06
C THR A 316 4.11 7.26 19.03
N LEU A 317 5.28 7.92 19.08
CA LEU A 317 5.62 9.03 18.19
C LEU A 317 6.61 8.66 17.09
N SER A 318 7.52 7.73 17.37
CA SER A 318 8.52 7.30 16.41
C SER A 318 7.87 6.42 15.34
N GLU A 319 8.29 6.63 14.10
CA GLU A 319 7.89 5.81 12.96
C GLU A 319 8.80 4.59 12.76
N LEU A 320 9.75 4.36 13.68
CA LEU A 320 10.60 3.17 13.66
C LEU A 320 9.89 1.96 14.27
N PRO A 321 10.24 0.74 13.81
CA PRO A 321 9.87 -0.48 14.51
C PRO A 321 10.28 -0.47 15.99
N GLU A 322 9.44 -1.03 16.86
CA GLU A 322 9.69 -1.00 18.31
C GLU A 322 11.04 -1.63 18.70
N ASN A 323 11.47 -2.68 18.00
CA ASN A 323 12.78 -3.29 18.20
C ASN A 323 13.93 -2.32 17.91
N GLU A 324 13.84 -1.51 16.85
CA GLU A 324 14.86 -0.51 16.52
C GLU A 324 14.87 0.63 17.55
N ILE A 325 13.69 1.05 18.03
CA ILE A 325 13.57 2.02 19.12
C ILE A 325 14.25 1.49 20.38
N ASN A 326 14.01 0.22 20.73
CA ASN A 326 14.63 -0.41 21.90
C ASN A 326 16.15 -0.51 21.77
N ILE A 327 16.66 -0.87 20.58
CA ILE A 327 18.11 -0.90 20.30
C ILE A 327 18.73 0.49 20.48
N ILE A 328 18.07 1.54 20.01
CA ILE A 328 18.53 2.93 20.19
C ILE A 328 18.48 3.34 21.67
N ASP A 329 17.42 2.97 22.40
CA ASP A 329 17.26 3.25 23.84
C ASP A 329 18.38 2.60 24.66
N GLU A 330 18.66 1.31 24.40
CA GLU A 330 19.77 0.56 25.01
C GLU A 330 21.12 1.25 24.75
N PHE A 331 21.43 1.55 23.50
CA PHE A 331 22.64 2.28 23.12
C PHE A 331 22.77 3.63 23.84
N LEU A 332 21.69 4.38 24.00
CA LEU A 332 21.74 5.69 24.64
C LEU A 332 21.96 5.60 26.17
N LYS A 333 21.57 4.49 26.80
CA LYS A 333 21.76 4.22 28.24
C LYS A 333 23.17 3.71 28.58
N GLU A 334 23.90 3.16 27.61
CA GLU A 334 25.27 2.67 27.83
C GLU A 334 26.25 3.82 28.16
N SER A 335 27.15 3.57 29.11
CA SER A 335 28.25 4.48 29.45
C SER A 335 29.35 4.49 28.38
N GLU A 336 29.62 3.32 27.79
CA GLU A 336 30.57 3.14 26.69
C GLU A 336 29.82 2.69 25.43
N ARG A 337 29.37 3.65 24.64
CA ARG A 337 28.50 3.40 23.48
C ARG A 337 29.30 2.88 22.29
N ASN A 338 28.91 1.74 21.72
CA ASN A 338 29.52 1.24 20.49
C ASN A 338 28.69 1.65 19.25
N ALA A 339 29.13 2.68 18.55
CA ALA A 339 28.38 3.22 17.42
C ALA A 339 28.44 2.32 16.18
N THR A 340 29.51 1.54 16.02
CA THR A 340 29.65 0.57 14.93
C THR A 340 28.68 -0.60 15.12
N TYR A 341 28.57 -1.11 16.35
CA TYR A 341 27.58 -2.13 16.71
C TYR A 341 26.15 -1.65 16.49
N LEU A 342 25.82 -0.41 16.87
CA LEU A 342 24.51 0.16 16.60
C LEU A 342 24.22 0.22 15.08
N ALA A 343 25.18 0.66 14.28
CA ALA A 343 25.06 0.73 12.83
C ALA A 343 24.77 -0.65 12.21
N GLU A 344 25.46 -1.70 12.69
CA GLU A 344 25.21 -3.08 12.27
C GLU A 344 23.80 -3.57 12.65
N LYS A 345 23.36 -3.29 13.88
CA LYS A 345 22.03 -3.70 14.36
C LYS A 345 20.88 -3.01 13.63
N LEU A 346 21.09 -1.75 13.23
CA LEU A 346 20.13 -0.99 12.43
C LEU A 346 20.31 -1.22 10.91
N ASN A 347 21.31 -2.00 10.50
CA ASN A 347 21.69 -2.24 9.10
C ASN A 347 21.87 -0.93 8.30
N ILE A 348 22.59 0.04 8.88
CA ILE A 348 22.84 1.36 8.30
C ILE A 348 24.33 1.66 8.29
N ASP A 349 24.75 2.49 7.35
CA ASP A 349 26.11 2.99 7.26
C ASP A 349 26.60 3.63 8.58
N ALA A 350 27.74 3.17 9.09
CA ALA A 350 28.26 3.58 10.39
C ALA A 350 28.60 5.07 10.46
N ASN A 351 29.05 5.68 9.36
CA ASN A 351 29.34 7.11 9.32
C ASN A 351 28.09 7.95 9.65
N PHE A 352 26.91 7.52 9.22
CA PHE A 352 25.66 8.20 9.58
C PHE A 352 25.39 8.17 11.09
N ILE A 353 25.69 7.06 11.77
CA ILE A 353 25.54 6.95 13.22
C ILE A 353 26.56 7.84 13.94
N TYR A 354 27.80 7.90 13.46
CA TYR A 354 28.85 8.79 13.99
C TYR A 354 28.42 10.25 13.90
N GLU A 355 28.00 10.70 12.71
CA GLU A 355 27.50 12.07 12.49
C GLU A 355 26.27 12.38 13.35
N THR A 356 25.39 11.40 13.56
CA THR A 356 24.22 11.56 14.43
C THR A 356 24.66 11.76 15.88
N CYS A 357 25.55 10.92 16.40
CA CYS A 357 26.08 11.05 17.76
C CYS A 357 26.80 12.39 17.98
N ASP A 358 27.64 12.81 17.02
CA ASP A 358 28.33 14.10 17.05
C ASP A 358 27.32 15.27 17.11
N SER A 359 26.23 15.19 16.33
CA SER A 359 25.20 16.24 16.31
C SER A 359 24.47 16.40 17.64
N PHE A 360 24.39 15.35 18.46
CA PHE A 360 23.82 15.36 19.82
C PHE A 360 24.89 15.44 20.92
N LYS A 361 26.18 15.62 20.56
CA LYS A 361 27.31 15.67 21.49
C LYS A 361 27.42 14.43 22.39
N LEU A 362 27.13 13.26 21.83
CA LEU A 362 27.24 11.97 22.53
C LEU A 362 28.64 11.39 22.39
N SER A 363 29.20 10.81 23.46
CA SER A 363 30.44 10.03 23.40
C SER A 363 30.16 8.61 22.91
N TYR A 364 31.01 8.11 22.02
CA TYR A 364 30.95 6.76 21.44
C TYR A 364 32.33 6.26 21.00
N ASN A 365 32.43 4.93 20.84
CA ASN A 365 33.59 4.22 20.33
C ASN A 365 33.27 3.65 18.93
N THR A 366 34.31 3.41 18.13
CA THR A 366 34.22 2.96 16.73
C THR A 366 34.82 1.57 16.48
N SER A 367 35.16 0.84 17.54
CA SER A 367 35.77 -0.50 17.47
C SER A 367 34.71 -1.59 17.55
N ASN A 368 34.70 -2.49 16.57
CA ASN A 368 34.12 -3.82 16.76
C ASN A 368 35.09 -4.57 17.67
N GLU A 369 34.72 -4.82 18.93
CA GLU A 369 35.54 -5.67 19.80
C GLU A 369 35.48 -7.11 19.29
N ASP A 370 36.34 -7.41 18.32
CA ASP A 370 36.82 -8.73 17.93
C ASP A 370 38.26 -8.63 17.35
N ASP A 371 39.04 -7.61 17.76
CA ASP A 371 40.49 -7.64 17.59
C ASP A 371 41.06 -8.55 18.68
N GLU A 372 41.25 -9.79 18.27
CA GLU A 372 42.06 -10.82 18.89
C GLU A 372 43.10 -10.26 19.89
N SER A 373 42.94 -10.62 21.16
CA SER A 373 44.09 -10.82 22.07
C SER A 373 44.91 -12.05 21.65
N LYS A 374 45.14 -12.22 20.35
CA LYS A 374 46.29 -12.91 19.77
C LYS A 374 47.23 -11.84 19.24
N ASN A 375 48.03 -11.27 20.12
CA ASN A 375 49.42 -10.97 19.80
C ASN A 375 50.20 -10.90 21.12
N SER A 376 50.76 -12.08 21.42
CA SER A 376 51.98 -12.40 22.19
C SER A 376 52.28 -11.67 23.49
#